data_AF-A0A964U5L0-F1
#
_entry.id   AF-A0A964U5L0-F1
#
_cell.length_a   1.000
_cell.length_b   1.000
_cell.length_c   1.000
_cell.angle_alpha   90.00
_cell.angle_beta   90.00
_cell.angle_gamma   90.00
#
_symmetry.space_group_name_H-M   'P 1'
#
loop_
_entity.id
_entity.type
_entity.pdbx_description
1 polymer ?
#
loop_
_entity_poly.entity_id
_entity_poly.type
_entity_poly.pdbx_seq_one_letter_code
_entity_poly.pdbx_strand_id
1 'polypeptide(L)'
;LSVGQTIDRQQLLRGLADLQYTRGDYDLKRGSFRVRGDVIEIHPASEEYACRIELFGDEIETLALINPTTGELLAEERNLFIHPAVQYVMPEHQIEQALSNIREELDAQVMKLRSQGKLLEAQRLLARTKYDLEMIEEVGYCSGVENYSRHLDGRPAGSRPYTLLDYFPVDENGESDYLLIIDESHVTIPQMRAMFNGDQQRKQVLVEHGFRLPSALDNRPLRFEEVEKLWPQVVFVSATPGPYELERTGGQFVEQVIRPTGLVDPVIEVRPADGQVPDLLERIRQRTAAGERTLVTTLTKRLAEDLSNYLADQEINCRYLHSEIDTLDRVQILRELREGQFDVLVGVNLLREGLDLPEVSFVAIMDADKTGFLRSGTSLIQQIGRAARNVHAHVVLYADEVTPAMQEAIDETERRREKQLAYNDEHGITPQTIRKAIRQGLELELRARKTALRALSDDEKEWDRTELLAELEKRMMEAAQQLQFEKAAALRDQIKQVKDTPALGKVSLSKADADKPKPGAPGTKVKKRRKKKRAATPDRT
;
A
#
# COMPACT_ATOMS: atom_id res chain seq x y z
N LEU A 1 29.66 17.48 -9.16
CA LEU A 1 29.91 18.92 -9.38
C LEU A 1 30.59 19.47 -8.15
N SER A 2 31.60 20.33 -8.31
CA SER A 2 32.37 20.87 -7.18
C SER A 2 32.60 22.38 -7.37
N VAL A 3 32.64 23.14 -6.28
CA VAL A 3 33.00 24.56 -6.34
C VAL A 3 34.42 24.71 -6.90
N GLY A 4 34.62 25.65 -7.82
CA GLY A 4 35.86 25.87 -8.57
C GLY A 4 36.07 24.90 -9.75
N GLN A 5 35.13 23.99 -10.02
CA GLN A 5 35.20 23.13 -11.20
C GLN A 5 34.97 23.96 -12.47
N THR A 6 35.89 23.85 -13.43
CA THR A 6 35.69 24.39 -14.78
C THR A 6 34.80 23.45 -15.59
N ILE A 7 33.62 23.92 -16.00
CA ILE A 7 32.68 23.20 -16.85
C ILE A 7 31.91 24.18 -17.73
N ASP A 8 31.89 23.91 -19.05
CA ASP A 8 31.06 24.68 -19.97
C ASP A 8 29.58 24.48 -19.65
N ARG A 9 28.81 25.57 -19.66
CA ARG A 9 27.38 25.55 -19.34
C ARG A 9 26.63 24.58 -20.25
N GLN A 10 26.88 24.57 -21.55
CA GLN A 10 26.15 23.67 -22.46
C GLN A 10 26.49 22.21 -22.19
N GLN A 11 27.74 21.91 -21.84
CA GLN A 11 28.16 20.58 -21.43
C GLN A 11 27.41 20.12 -20.18
N LEU A 12 27.27 20.98 -19.17
CA LEU A 12 26.48 20.67 -17.97
C LEU A 12 25.01 20.39 -18.32
N LEU A 13 24.40 21.21 -19.16
CA LEU A 13 23.01 21.01 -19.59
C LEU A 13 22.80 19.72 -20.38
N ARG A 14 23.76 19.33 -21.23
CA ARG A 14 23.74 18.04 -21.93
C ARG A 14 23.85 16.89 -20.96
N GLY A 15 24.76 16.96 -19.98
CA GLY A 15 24.88 15.94 -18.94
C GLY A 15 23.59 15.76 -18.13
N LEU A 16 22.84 16.84 -17.85
CA LEU A 16 21.53 16.73 -17.21
C LEU A 16 20.48 16.05 -18.10
N ALA A 17 20.50 16.32 -19.41
CA ALA A 17 19.63 15.64 -20.37
C ALA A 17 19.98 14.15 -20.49
N ASP A 18 21.27 13.80 -20.49
CA ASP A 18 21.74 12.40 -20.49
C ASP A 18 21.26 11.66 -19.22
N LEU A 19 21.22 12.35 -18.09
CA LEU A 19 20.63 11.89 -16.83
C LEU A 19 19.09 11.93 -16.80
N GLN A 20 18.44 12.20 -17.95
CA GLN A 20 16.98 12.24 -18.15
C GLN A 20 16.25 13.35 -17.39
N TYR A 21 16.93 14.45 -17.05
CA TYR A 21 16.25 15.62 -16.53
C TYR A 21 15.59 16.42 -17.65
N THR A 22 14.37 16.87 -17.39
CA THR A 22 13.61 17.70 -18.35
C THR A 22 13.85 19.19 -18.12
N ARG A 23 14.02 19.97 -19.19
CA ARG A 23 14.12 21.43 -19.05
C ARG A 23 12.73 22.05 -18.90
N GLY A 24 12.53 22.81 -17.83
CA GLY A 24 11.29 23.57 -17.59
C GLY A 24 11.60 24.99 -17.15
N ASP A 25 11.35 25.99 -18.00
CA ASP A 25 11.79 27.37 -17.69
C ASP A 25 10.93 28.07 -16.61
N TYR A 26 9.70 27.60 -16.36
CA TYR A 26 8.73 28.27 -15.48
C TYR A 26 8.54 27.59 -14.13
N ASP A 27 8.33 26.27 -14.12
CA ASP A 27 8.00 25.49 -12.92
C ASP A 27 9.07 24.42 -12.67
N LEU A 28 9.65 24.45 -11.47
CA LEU A 28 10.77 23.58 -11.10
C LEU A 28 10.24 22.31 -10.41
N LYS A 29 9.81 21.35 -11.23
CA LYS A 29 9.29 20.06 -10.78
C LYS A 29 10.40 19.05 -10.53
N ARG A 30 10.13 18.00 -9.73
CA ARG A 30 11.05 16.87 -9.57
C ARG A 30 11.44 16.27 -10.93
N GLY A 31 12.71 15.96 -11.10
CA GLY A 31 13.26 15.46 -12.37
C GLY A 31 13.35 16.51 -13.47
N SER A 32 13.37 17.81 -13.10
CA SER A 32 13.53 18.90 -14.05
C SER A 32 14.60 19.89 -13.61
N PHE A 33 15.07 20.69 -14.56
CA PHE A 33 15.94 21.82 -14.31
C PHE A 33 15.47 23.07 -15.05
N ARG A 34 15.87 24.24 -14.53
CA ARG A 34 15.64 25.54 -15.16
C ARG A 34 16.93 26.35 -15.19
N VAL A 35 17.02 27.26 -16.16
CA VAL A 35 18.21 28.08 -16.39
C VAL A 35 17.82 29.54 -16.38
N ARG A 36 18.51 30.37 -15.58
CA ARG A 36 18.33 31.81 -15.48
C ARG A 36 19.69 32.49 -15.56
N GLY A 37 20.11 32.85 -16.76
CA GLY A 37 21.46 33.40 -16.99
C GLY A 37 22.53 32.36 -16.66
N ASP A 38 23.32 32.66 -15.64
CA ASP A 38 24.42 31.80 -15.17
C ASP A 38 24.01 30.93 -13.97
N VAL A 39 22.73 31.00 -13.57
CA VAL A 39 22.16 30.17 -12.51
C VAL A 39 21.40 29.00 -13.12
N ILE A 40 21.77 27.79 -12.74
CA ILE A 40 21.06 26.55 -13.08
C ILE A 40 20.46 26.00 -11.79
N GLU A 41 19.15 25.79 -11.79
CA GLU A 41 18.47 25.14 -10.67
C GLU A 41 17.92 23.79 -11.13
N ILE A 42 18.23 22.74 -10.37
CA ILE A 42 17.86 21.35 -10.64
C ILE A 42 17.02 20.87 -9.46
N HIS A 43 15.91 20.21 -9.71
CA HIS A 43 15.15 19.53 -8.66
C HIS A 43 15.32 18.02 -8.85
N PRO A 44 16.19 17.37 -8.04
CA PRO A 44 16.41 15.93 -8.10
C PRO A 44 15.09 15.16 -7.98
N ALA A 45 15.00 14.00 -8.65
CA ALA A 45 13.78 13.21 -8.64
C ALA A 45 13.43 12.64 -7.25
N SER A 46 14.44 12.33 -6.44
CA SER A 46 14.33 11.71 -5.12
C SER A 46 14.29 12.69 -3.95
N GLU A 47 14.61 13.97 -4.16
CA GLU A 47 14.82 14.93 -3.06
C GLU A 47 13.63 15.88 -2.87
N GLU A 48 13.54 16.46 -1.67
CA GLU A 48 12.59 17.53 -1.35
C GLU A 48 13.14 18.94 -1.59
N TYR A 49 14.47 19.06 -1.65
CA TYR A 49 15.16 20.30 -1.97
C TYR A 49 15.52 20.36 -3.47
N ALA A 50 15.77 21.55 -3.97
CA ALA A 50 16.42 21.77 -5.25
C ALA A 50 17.89 22.19 -5.06
N CYS A 51 18.69 21.97 -6.07
CA CYS A 51 20.10 22.32 -6.13
C CYS A 51 20.25 23.56 -7.03
N ARG A 52 20.86 24.63 -6.52
CA ARG A 52 21.26 25.82 -7.30
C ARG A 52 22.76 25.75 -7.57
N ILE A 53 23.11 25.92 -8.85
CA ILE A 53 24.47 25.98 -9.35
C ILE A 53 24.64 27.36 -9.98
N GLU A 54 25.56 28.16 -9.44
CA GLU A 54 25.87 29.48 -9.97
C GLU A 54 27.23 29.42 -10.68
N LEU A 55 27.24 29.85 -11.94
CA LEU A 55 28.43 29.87 -12.78
C LEU A 55 28.97 31.29 -12.89
N PHE A 56 30.29 31.42 -12.96
CA PHE A 56 30.98 32.63 -13.40
C PHE A 56 31.79 32.30 -14.65
N GLY A 57 31.24 32.60 -15.83
CA GLY A 57 31.78 32.08 -17.09
C GLY A 57 31.64 30.56 -17.14
N ASP A 58 32.77 29.87 -17.21
CA ASP A 58 32.84 28.39 -17.25
C ASP A 58 33.27 27.80 -15.90
N GLU A 59 33.21 28.54 -14.79
CA GLU A 59 33.59 28.06 -13.46
C GLU A 59 32.37 28.01 -12.52
N ILE A 60 32.24 26.94 -11.73
CA ILE A 60 31.22 26.85 -10.68
C ILE A 60 31.65 27.72 -9.48
N GLU A 61 30.94 28.81 -9.24
CA GLU A 61 31.20 29.73 -8.13
C GLU A 61 30.51 29.24 -6.84
N THR A 62 29.24 28.86 -6.95
CA THR A 62 28.42 28.48 -5.79
C THR A 62 27.61 27.22 -6.07
N LEU A 63 27.55 26.32 -5.09
CA LEU A 63 26.60 25.22 -5.04
C LEU A 63 25.75 25.38 -3.78
N ALA A 64 24.43 25.33 -3.92
CA ALA A 64 23.50 25.54 -2.84
C ALA A 64 22.30 24.60 -2.90
N LEU A 65 21.78 24.24 -1.73
CA LEU A 65 20.48 23.59 -1.57
C LEU A 65 19.44 24.68 -1.31
N ILE A 66 18.33 24.64 -2.02
CA ILE A 66 17.26 25.64 -1.94
C ILE A 66 15.89 24.97 -1.81
N ASN A 67 14.94 25.69 -1.23
CA ASN A 67 13.54 25.30 -1.32
C ASN A 67 13.06 25.45 -2.78
N PRO A 68 12.50 24.39 -3.42
CA PRO A 68 12.15 24.42 -4.85
C PRO A 68 11.03 25.42 -5.18
N THR A 69 10.20 25.78 -4.19
CA THR A 69 9.04 26.67 -4.36
C THR A 69 9.39 28.11 -4.01
N THR A 70 9.99 28.35 -2.83
CA THR A 70 10.28 29.71 -2.35
C THR A 70 11.61 30.25 -2.86
N GLY A 71 12.54 29.38 -3.25
CA GLY A 71 13.90 29.74 -3.63
C GLY A 71 14.80 30.11 -2.44
N GLU A 72 14.31 29.92 -1.22
CA GLU A 72 15.06 30.16 0.02
C GLU A 72 16.29 29.26 0.10
N LEU A 73 17.43 29.83 0.48
CA LEU A 73 18.68 29.11 0.70
C LEU A 73 18.57 28.24 1.96
N LEU A 74 18.78 26.94 1.81
CA LEU A 74 18.78 25.97 2.90
C LEU A 74 20.20 25.70 3.40
N ALA A 75 21.14 25.49 2.46
CA ALA A 75 22.55 25.22 2.76
C ALA A 75 23.43 25.55 1.56
N GLU A 76 24.71 25.86 1.82
CA GLU A 76 25.76 25.94 0.79
C GLU A 76 26.63 24.69 0.86
N GLU A 77 26.99 24.14 -0.30
CA GLU A 77 27.73 22.90 -0.43
C GLU A 77 29.03 23.12 -1.21
N ARG A 78 30.06 22.34 -0.90
CA ARG A 78 31.29 22.33 -1.71
C ARG A 78 31.23 21.35 -2.87
N ASN A 79 30.46 20.28 -2.70
CA ASN A 79 30.32 19.20 -3.68
C ASN A 79 28.86 18.82 -3.78
N LEU A 80 28.41 18.53 -4.99
CA LEU A 80 27.03 18.16 -5.29
C LEU A 80 26.99 16.99 -6.27
N PHE A 81 26.28 15.94 -5.87
CA PHE A 81 26.07 14.73 -6.66
C PHE A 81 24.66 14.75 -7.23
N ILE A 82 24.56 14.77 -8.56
CA ILE A 82 23.27 14.66 -9.26
C ILE A 82 23.13 13.22 -9.75
N HIS A 83 22.17 12.51 -9.19
CA HIS A 83 21.80 11.18 -9.64
C HIS A 83 20.83 11.27 -10.84
N PRO A 84 20.76 10.23 -11.70
CA PRO A 84 19.76 10.12 -12.74
C PRO A 84 18.33 10.43 -12.28
N ALA A 85 17.54 11.09 -13.13
CA ALA A 85 16.13 11.38 -12.84
C ALA A 85 15.25 10.11 -12.90
N VAL A 86 15.74 9.06 -13.57
CA VAL A 86 15.07 7.76 -13.71
C VAL A 86 16.03 6.62 -13.36
N GLN A 87 15.50 5.45 -13.01
CA GLN A 87 16.30 4.29 -12.58
C GLN A 87 16.98 3.55 -13.73
N TYR A 88 16.51 3.71 -14.97
CA TYR A 88 17.10 3.10 -16.16
C TYR A 88 17.69 4.20 -17.05
N VAL A 89 18.96 4.51 -16.86
CA VAL A 89 19.73 5.37 -17.76
C VAL A 89 20.87 4.54 -18.31
N MET A 90 20.94 4.45 -19.63
CA MET A 90 21.97 3.65 -20.31
C MET A 90 22.70 4.47 -21.38
N PRO A 91 23.99 4.19 -21.61
CA PRO A 91 24.71 4.72 -22.76
C PRO A 91 24.09 4.26 -24.09
N GLU A 92 24.15 5.12 -25.11
CA GLU A 92 23.57 4.88 -26.45
C GLU A 92 24.03 3.55 -27.08
N HIS A 93 25.32 3.23 -27.01
CA HIS A 93 25.86 1.97 -27.55
C HIS A 93 25.26 0.69 -26.91
N GLN A 94 24.85 0.76 -25.63
CA GLN A 94 24.20 -0.39 -24.97
C GLN A 94 22.75 -0.54 -25.42
N ILE A 95 22.08 0.58 -25.70
CA ILE A 95 20.70 0.58 -26.22
C ILE A 95 20.67 -0.12 -27.58
N GLU A 96 21.57 0.22 -28.51
CA GLU A 96 21.62 -0.41 -29.84
C GLU A 96 21.77 -1.95 -29.76
N GLN A 97 22.69 -2.43 -28.93
CA GLN A 97 22.90 -3.86 -28.73
C GLN A 97 21.66 -4.53 -28.09
N ALA A 98 21.06 -3.89 -27.09
CA ALA A 98 19.85 -4.40 -26.44
C ALA A 98 18.69 -4.52 -27.44
N LEU A 99 18.48 -3.50 -28.28
CA LEU A 99 17.45 -3.50 -29.33
C LEU A 99 17.68 -4.62 -30.35
N SER A 100 18.93 -4.87 -30.75
CA SER A 100 19.28 -6.01 -31.62
C SER A 100 18.90 -7.33 -30.97
N ASN A 101 19.28 -7.55 -29.71
CA ASN A 101 18.99 -8.77 -28.98
C ASN A 101 17.47 -8.99 -28.79
N ILE A 102 16.70 -7.92 -28.57
CA ILE A 102 15.23 -7.97 -28.45
C ILE A 102 14.60 -8.36 -29.80
N ARG A 103 15.10 -7.81 -30.92
CA ARG A 103 14.63 -8.17 -32.27
C ARG A 103 14.87 -9.64 -32.58
N GLU A 104 16.05 -10.15 -32.27
CA GLU A 104 16.39 -11.57 -32.46
C GLU A 104 15.48 -12.49 -31.64
N GLU A 105 15.25 -12.17 -30.35
CA GLU A 105 14.33 -12.93 -29.51
C GLU A 105 12.88 -12.87 -30.05
N LEU A 106 12.45 -11.69 -30.50
CA LEU A 106 11.13 -11.48 -31.08
C LEU A 106 10.92 -12.37 -32.30
N ASP A 107 11.86 -12.37 -33.25
CA ASP A 107 11.75 -13.15 -34.47
C ASP A 107 11.70 -14.65 -34.17
N ALA A 108 12.57 -15.14 -33.29
CA ALA A 108 12.57 -16.54 -32.85
C ALA A 108 11.24 -16.93 -32.17
N GLN A 109 10.73 -16.09 -31.28
CA GLN A 109 9.49 -16.36 -30.55
C GLN A 109 8.25 -16.30 -31.44
N VAL A 110 8.20 -15.35 -32.39
CA VAL A 110 7.11 -15.25 -33.38
C VAL A 110 7.11 -16.47 -34.29
N MET A 111 8.27 -16.94 -34.76
CA MET A 111 8.36 -18.18 -35.54
C MET A 111 7.85 -19.39 -34.75
N LYS A 112 8.23 -19.50 -33.47
CA LYS A 112 7.76 -20.56 -32.57
C LYS A 112 6.24 -20.53 -32.36
N LEU A 113 5.66 -19.36 -32.13
CA LEU A 113 4.21 -19.24 -31.95
C LEU A 113 3.45 -19.59 -33.23
N ARG A 114 3.96 -19.16 -34.40
CA ARG A 114 3.37 -19.51 -35.71
C ARG A 114 3.42 -21.01 -35.99
N SER A 115 4.54 -21.69 -35.70
CA SER A 115 4.65 -23.14 -35.90
C SER A 115 3.73 -23.95 -34.98
N GLN A 116 3.31 -23.37 -33.85
CA GLN A 116 2.32 -23.94 -32.93
C GLN A 116 0.86 -23.60 -33.29
N GLY A 117 0.61 -22.87 -34.39
CA GLY A 117 -0.73 -22.42 -34.78
C GLY A 117 -1.28 -21.25 -33.95
N LYS A 118 -0.46 -20.66 -33.06
CA LYS A 118 -0.81 -19.50 -32.22
C LYS A 118 -0.65 -18.18 -32.97
N LEU A 119 -1.41 -18.02 -34.06
CA LEU A 119 -1.27 -16.89 -34.99
C LEU A 119 -1.65 -15.55 -34.36
N LEU A 120 -2.67 -15.52 -33.51
CA LEU A 120 -3.13 -14.32 -32.82
C LEU A 120 -2.09 -13.82 -31.82
N GLU A 121 -1.52 -14.73 -31.03
CA GLU A 121 -0.45 -14.45 -30.07
C GLU A 121 0.81 -13.95 -30.80
N ALA A 122 1.17 -14.58 -31.92
CA ALA A 122 2.31 -14.16 -32.73
C ALA A 122 2.13 -12.74 -33.28
N GLN A 123 0.95 -12.43 -33.82
CA GLN A 123 0.63 -11.09 -34.33
C GLN A 123 0.63 -10.05 -33.20
N ARG A 124 0.04 -10.38 -32.06
CA ARG A 124 0.01 -9.51 -30.86
C ARG A 124 1.41 -9.19 -30.37
N LEU A 125 2.26 -10.21 -30.22
CA LEU A 125 3.62 -10.07 -29.74
C LEU A 125 4.45 -9.19 -30.69
N LEU A 126 4.34 -9.45 -32.00
CA LEU A 126 5.03 -8.70 -33.04
C LEU A 126 4.64 -7.22 -33.03
N ALA A 127 3.34 -6.92 -33.06
CA ALA A 127 2.86 -5.54 -33.11
C ALA A 127 3.28 -4.75 -31.86
N ARG A 128 3.12 -5.35 -30.68
CA ARG A 128 3.47 -4.69 -29.41
C ARG A 128 4.97 -4.45 -29.29
N THR A 129 5.78 -5.48 -29.55
CA THR A 129 7.23 -5.38 -29.38
C THR A 129 7.84 -4.41 -30.38
N LYS A 130 7.34 -4.35 -31.63
CA LYS A 130 7.81 -3.35 -32.61
C LYS A 130 7.53 -1.92 -32.18
N TYR A 131 6.31 -1.66 -31.68
CA TYR A 131 5.98 -0.35 -31.14
C TYR A 131 6.88 0.01 -29.94
N ASP A 132 7.10 -0.92 -29.01
CA ASP A 132 7.98 -0.70 -27.87
C ASP A 132 9.44 -0.42 -28.32
N LEU A 133 9.94 -1.11 -29.35
CA LEU A 133 11.27 -0.88 -29.95
C LEU A 133 11.38 0.51 -30.61
N GLU A 134 10.39 0.90 -31.41
CA GLU A 134 10.34 2.23 -32.05
C GLU A 134 10.35 3.36 -31.01
N MET A 135 9.59 3.18 -29.91
CA MET A 135 9.57 4.16 -28.81
C MET A 135 10.92 4.25 -28.09
N ILE A 136 11.61 3.13 -27.87
CA ILE A 136 12.95 3.14 -27.27
C ILE A 136 13.96 3.81 -28.20
N GLU A 137 13.90 3.58 -29.52
CA GLU A 137 14.81 4.19 -30.50
C GLU A 137 14.61 5.71 -30.62
N GLU A 138 13.37 6.18 -30.72
CA GLU A 138 13.08 7.59 -30.99
C GLU A 138 13.03 8.45 -29.73
N VAL A 139 12.54 7.89 -28.61
CA VAL A 139 12.28 8.63 -27.36
C VAL A 139 13.25 8.23 -26.25
N GLY A 140 13.98 7.11 -26.38
CA GLY A 140 14.82 6.56 -25.31
C GLY A 140 14.03 5.84 -24.22
N TYR A 141 12.70 5.75 -24.34
CA TYR A 141 11.82 5.17 -23.32
C TYR A 141 10.51 4.65 -23.92
N CYS A 142 9.97 3.57 -23.33
CA CYS A 142 8.63 3.08 -23.61
C CYS A 142 7.87 2.71 -22.32
N SER A 143 6.54 2.68 -22.39
CA SER A 143 5.73 2.24 -21.25
C SER A 143 5.90 0.74 -21.01
N GLY A 144 6.38 0.39 -19.82
CA GLY A 144 6.71 -1.00 -19.50
C GLY A 144 8.13 -1.41 -19.91
N VAL A 145 9.06 -0.46 -20.02
CA VAL A 145 10.48 -0.70 -20.38
C VAL A 145 11.15 -1.74 -19.47
N GLU A 146 10.70 -1.88 -18.22
CA GLU A 146 11.22 -2.86 -17.27
C GLU A 146 11.09 -4.31 -17.76
N ASN A 147 10.14 -4.60 -18.64
CA ASN A 147 9.98 -5.92 -19.26
C ASN A 147 11.15 -6.30 -20.17
N TYR A 148 11.99 -5.33 -20.55
CA TYR A 148 13.22 -5.51 -21.32
C TYR A 148 14.49 -5.40 -20.47
N SER A 149 14.36 -5.20 -19.14
CA SER A 149 15.48 -4.95 -18.22
C SER A 149 16.66 -5.90 -18.40
N ARG A 150 16.45 -7.21 -18.57
CA ARG A 150 17.56 -8.15 -18.82
C ARG A 150 18.37 -7.81 -20.07
N HIS A 151 17.70 -7.49 -21.18
CA HIS A 151 18.35 -7.12 -22.44
C HIS A 151 19.06 -5.78 -22.31
N LEU A 152 18.41 -4.82 -21.65
CA LEU A 152 18.96 -3.50 -21.37
C LEU A 152 20.23 -3.60 -20.53
N ASP A 153 20.20 -4.39 -19.46
CA ASP A 153 21.37 -4.64 -18.60
C ASP A 153 22.46 -5.50 -19.27
N GLY A 154 22.22 -6.04 -20.48
CA GLY A 154 23.12 -6.97 -21.15
C GLY A 154 23.35 -8.28 -20.40
N ARG A 155 22.43 -8.67 -19.50
CA ARG A 155 22.61 -9.85 -18.63
C ARG A 155 22.21 -11.15 -19.34
N PRO A 156 22.84 -12.30 -18.98
CA PRO A 156 22.40 -13.61 -19.45
C PRO A 156 20.96 -13.95 -19.03
N ALA A 157 20.29 -14.81 -19.80
CA ALA A 157 18.96 -15.35 -19.47
C ALA A 157 18.98 -16.09 -18.12
N GLY A 158 17.92 -15.92 -17.31
CA GLY A 158 17.81 -16.50 -15.97
C GLY A 158 18.67 -15.85 -14.89
N SER A 159 19.51 -14.86 -15.24
CA SER A 159 20.35 -14.15 -14.28
C SER A 159 19.54 -13.46 -13.18
N ARG A 160 20.15 -13.31 -12.01
CA ARG A 160 19.57 -12.57 -10.89
C ARG A 160 19.41 -11.10 -11.28
N PRO A 161 18.24 -10.48 -11.07
CA PRO A 161 18.06 -9.04 -11.26
C PRO A 161 18.80 -8.24 -10.20
N TYR A 162 19.19 -7.01 -10.56
CA TYR A 162 19.64 -6.02 -9.59
C TYR A 162 18.48 -5.54 -8.74
N THR A 163 18.75 -5.29 -7.46
CA THR A 163 17.79 -4.91 -6.42
C THR A 163 18.42 -3.85 -5.51
N LEU A 164 17.65 -3.34 -4.55
CA LEU A 164 18.17 -2.43 -3.54
C LEU A 164 19.37 -3.02 -2.77
N LEU A 165 19.41 -4.35 -2.58
CA LEU A 165 20.51 -5.01 -1.86
C LEU A 165 21.86 -4.84 -2.58
N ASP A 166 21.84 -4.63 -3.90
CA ASP A 166 23.04 -4.44 -4.71
C ASP A 166 23.63 -3.03 -4.63
N TYR A 167 22.89 -2.09 -4.04
CA TYR A 167 23.36 -0.72 -3.80
C TYR A 167 24.11 -0.59 -2.47
N PHE A 168 24.04 -1.59 -1.60
CA PHE A 168 24.81 -1.59 -0.36
C PHE A 168 26.30 -1.79 -0.66
N PRO A 169 27.19 -1.13 0.09
CA PRO A 169 28.63 -1.25 -0.12
C PRO A 169 29.08 -2.70 0.10
N VAL A 170 30.06 -3.09 -0.70
CA VAL A 170 30.80 -4.34 -0.53
C VAL A 170 32.20 -4.01 -0.01
N ASP A 171 32.74 -4.90 0.80
CA ASP A 171 34.11 -4.83 1.28
C ASP A 171 35.12 -5.17 0.16
N GLU A 172 36.40 -5.16 0.52
CA GLU A 172 37.50 -5.49 -0.39
C GLU A 172 37.48 -6.93 -0.93
N ASN A 173 36.72 -7.84 -0.30
CA ASN A 173 36.53 -9.22 -0.71
C ASN A 173 35.28 -9.40 -1.60
N GLY A 174 34.51 -8.33 -1.83
CA GLY A 174 33.26 -8.36 -2.57
C GLY A 174 32.07 -8.86 -1.74
N GLU A 175 32.21 -8.93 -0.42
CA GLU A 175 31.14 -9.30 0.51
C GLU A 175 30.40 -8.05 0.98
N SER A 176 29.07 -8.09 0.99
CA SER A 176 28.28 -6.95 1.45
C SER A 176 28.43 -6.76 2.97
N ASP A 177 28.60 -5.52 3.43
CA ASP A 177 28.70 -5.20 4.87
C ASP A 177 27.48 -4.38 5.31
N TYR A 178 26.34 -5.04 5.46
CA TYR A 178 25.12 -4.41 5.96
C TYR A 178 24.38 -5.30 6.95
N LEU A 179 23.61 -4.71 7.85
CA LEU A 179 22.73 -5.45 8.75
C LEU A 179 21.32 -5.53 8.16
N LEU A 180 20.83 -6.75 7.92
CA LEU A 180 19.44 -6.95 7.55
C LEU A 180 18.59 -7.20 8.80
N ILE A 181 17.58 -6.35 9.02
CA ILE A 181 16.56 -6.59 10.06
C ILE A 181 15.26 -6.96 9.37
N ILE A 182 14.76 -8.15 9.66
CA ILE A 182 13.49 -8.65 9.12
C ILE A 182 12.44 -8.55 10.22
N ASP A 183 11.66 -7.47 10.17
CA ASP A 183 10.52 -7.26 11.06
C ASP A 183 9.38 -8.22 10.74
N GLU A 184 8.64 -8.61 11.78
CA GLU A 184 7.59 -9.63 11.75
C GLU A 184 7.99 -10.85 10.89
N SER A 185 9.19 -11.41 11.15
CA SER A 185 9.84 -12.41 10.30
C SER A 185 8.95 -13.59 9.92
N HIS A 186 8.11 -14.04 10.85
CA HIS A 186 7.15 -15.14 10.66
C HIS A 186 6.13 -14.91 9.54
N VAL A 187 5.90 -13.65 9.14
CA VAL A 187 5.07 -13.24 8.00
C VAL A 187 5.94 -12.83 6.81
N THR A 188 6.99 -12.04 7.07
CA THR A 188 7.85 -11.46 6.02
C THR A 188 8.61 -12.52 5.24
N ILE A 189 9.11 -13.58 5.90
CA ILE A 189 9.83 -14.68 5.24
C ILE A 189 8.92 -15.47 4.26
N PRO A 190 7.73 -15.95 4.67
CA PRO A 190 6.79 -16.56 3.73
C PRO A 190 6.41 -15.63 2.57
N GLN A 191 6.23 -14.34 2.84
CA GLN A 191 5.91 -13.35 1.81
C GLN A 191 7.03 -13.26 0.77
N MET A 192 8.28 -13.08 1.21
CA MET A 192 9.46 -13.02 0.33
C MET A 192 9.56 -14.28 -0.56
N ARG A 193 9.31 -15.46 0.02
CA ARG A 193 9.32 -16.73 -0.72
C ARG A 193 8.20 -16.82 -1.77
N ALA A 194 7.03 -16.22 -1.50
CA ALA A 194 5.89 -16.23 -2.41
C ALA A 194 6.04 -15.27 -3.60
N MET A 195 6.81 -14.17 -3.45
CA MET A 195 6.91 -13.09 -4.46
C MET A 195 7.33 -13.60 -5.85
N PHE A 196 8.40 -14.38 -5.93
CA PHE A 196 8.90 -14.92 -7.20
C PHE A 196 7.83 -15.81 -7.88
N ASN A 197 7.26 -16.75 -7.14
CA ASN A 197 6.31 -17.72 -7.70
C ASN A 197 5.03 -17.04 -8.22
N GLY A 198 4.51 -16.06 -7.48
CA GLY A 198 3.35 -15.28 -7.90
C GLY A 198 3.62 -14.44 -9.15
N ASP A 199 4.78 -13.79 -9.23
CA ASP A 199 5.16 -13.00 -10.41
C ASP A 199 5.37 -13.89 -11.65
N GLN A 200 6.07 -15.02 -11.49
CA GLN A 200 6.31 -15.98 -12.55
C GLN A 200 5.00 -16.53 -13.12
N GLN A 201 4.05 -16.94 -12.27
CA GLN A 201 2.78 -17.49 -12.74
C GLN A 201 2.00 -16.46 -13.57
N ARG A 202 1.96 -15.20 -13.11
CA ARG A 202 1.30 -14.10 -13.83
C ARG A 202 1.97 -13.83 -15.18
N LYS A 203 3.31 -13.71 -15.20
CA LYS A 203 4.06 -13.37 -16.41
C LYS A 203 4.08 -14.51 -17.42
N GLN A 204 4.11 -15.76 -16.96
CA GLN A 204 4.02 -16.94 -17.81
C GLN A 204 2.75 -16.90 -18.68
N VAL A 205 1.60 -16.56 -18.10
CA VAL A 205 0.33 -16.39 -18.84
C VAL A 205 0.44 -15.27 -19.89
N LEU A 206 1.09 -14.15 -19.56
CA LEU A 206 1.31 -13.06 -20.52
C LEU A 206 2.19 -13.50 -21.70
N VAL A 207 3.25 -14.27 -21.44
CA VAL A 207 4.14 -14.80 -22.48
C VAL A 207 3.40 -15.84 -23.34
N GLU A 208 2.65 -16.75 -22.73
CA GLU A 208 1.89 -17.79 -23.42
C GLU A 208 0.84 -17.25 -24.39
N HIS A 209 0.26 -16.10 -24.04
CA HIS A 209 -0.71 -15.37 -24.86
C HIS A 209 -0.07 -14.23 -25.69
N GLY A 210 1.25 -14.19 -25.84
CA GLY A 210 1.94 -13.25 -26.74
C GLY A 210 1.79 -11.78 -26.36
N PHE A 211 1.59 -11.46 -25.08
CA PHE A 211 1.60 -10.08 -24.57
C PHE A 211 3.01 -9.58 -24.24
N ARG A 212 3.95 -10.49 -23.97
CA ARG A 212 5.35 -10.19 -23.61
C ARG A 212 6.30 -11.27 -24.17
N LEU A 213 7.57 -10.91 -24.37
CA LEU A 213 8.63 -11.84 -24.71
C LEU A 213 9.00 -12.75 -23.53
N PRO A 214 9.59 -13.94 -23.76
CA PRO A 214 10.09 -14.80 -22.70
C PRO A 214 11.05 -14.10 -21.73
N SER A 215 11.91 -13.21 -22.23
CA SER A 215 12.79 -12.36 -21.42
C SER A 215 12.11 -11.51 -20.36
N ALA A 216 10.81 -11.23 -20.49
CA ALA A 216 10.07 -10.51 -19.46
C ALA A 216 9.97 -11.30 -18.13
N LEU A 217 10.20 -12.63 -18.15
CA LEU A 217 10.32 -13.46 -16.95
C LEU A 217 11.62 -13.20 -16.17
N ASP A 218 12.64 -12.63 -16.83
CA ASP A 218 13.91 -12.29 -16.19
C ASP A 218 13.87 -10.92 -15.50
N ASN A 219 12.87 -10.08 -15.82
CA ASN A 219 12.41 -9.04 -14.92
C ASN A 219 11.60 -9.74 -13.84
N ARG A 220 12.05 -9.81 -12.59
CA ARG A 220 11.34 -10.57 -11.55
C ARG A 220 11.83 -10.17 -10.15
N PRO A 221 11.08 -10.52 -9.09
CA PRO A 221 11.65 -10.57 -7.75
C PRO A 221 12.76 -11.63 -7.65
N LEU A 222 13.58 -11.49 -6.61
CA LEU A 222 14.54 -12.53 -6.23
C LEU A 222 13.83 -13.81 -5.80
N ARG A 223 14.42 -14.95 -6.13
CA ARG A 223 14.08 -16.23 -5.51
C ARG A 223 14.54 -16.22 -4.06
N PHE A 224 13.89 -16.98 -3.19
CA PHE A 224 14.23 -16.98 -1.77
C PHE A 224 15.69 -17.37 -1.52
N GLU A 225 16.19 -18.34 -2.28
CA GLU A 225 17.58 -18.82 -2.22
C GLU A 225 18.58 -17.79 -2.77
N GLU A 226 18.12 -16.86 -3.63
CA GLU A 226 18.94 -15.72 -4.06
C GLU A 226 19.02 -14.66 -2.97
N VAL A 227 17.90 -14.37 -2.30
CA VAL A 227 17.88 -13.39 -1.21
C VAL A 227 18.73 -13.87 -0.03
N GLU A 228 18.58 -15.12 0.36
CA GLU A 228 19.31 -15.71 1.48
C GLU A 228 20.83 -15.67 1.30
N LYS A 229 21.32 -15.84 0.07
CA LYS A 229 22.75 -15.74 -0.25
C LYS A 229 23.31 -14.33 -0.15
N LEU A 230 22.44 -13.32 -0.18
CA LEU A 230 22.84 -11.93 -0.08
C LEU A 230 22.89 -11.44 1.36
N TRP A 231 22.53 -12.25 2.35
CA TRP A 231 22.54 -11.83 3.76
C TRP A 231 23.92 -12.01 4.39
N PRO A 232 24.69 -10.94 4.63
CA PRO A 232 25.91 -11.06 5.42
C PRO A 232 25.58 -11.29 6.90
N GLN A 233 24.66 -10.49 7.44
CA GLN A 233 24.13 -10.62 8.80
C GLN A 233 22.64 -10.33 8.79
N VAL A 234 21.86 -11.17 9.49
CA VAL A 234 20.41 -11.04 9.56
C VAL A 234 19.92 -11.16 11.00
N VAL A 235 18.99 -10.28 11.38
CA VAL A 235 18.25 -10.32 12.64
C VAL A 235 16.78 -10.51 12.32
N PHE A 236 16.23 -11.66 12.74
CA PHE A 236 14.80 -11.93 12.66
C PHE A 236 14.11 -11.34 13.90
N VAL A 237 13.13 -10.47 13.69
CA VAL A 237 12.35 -9.86 14.77
C VAL A 237 10.93 -10.40 14.70
N SER A 238 10.52 -11.15 15.71
CA SER A 238 9.14 -11.64 15.84
C SER A 238 8.84 -12.06 17.28
N ALA A 239 7.61 -11.81 17.74
CA ALA A 239 7.08 -12.38 18.97
C ALA A 239 6.77 -13.89 18.86
N THR A 240 6.71 -14.40 17.64
CA THR A 240 6.34 -15.78 17.27
C THR A 240 7.21 -16.26 16.09
N PRO A 241 8.53 -16.45 16.28
CA PRO A 241 9.43 -16.86 15.20
C PRO A 241 8.92 -18.12 14.48
N GLY A 242 8.98 -18.11 13.15
CA GLY A 242 8.57 -19.24 12.33
C GLY A 242 9.58 -20.40 12.34
N PRO A 243 9.23 -21.54 11.72
CA PRO A 243 10.13 -22.70 11.66
C PRO A 243 11.46 -22.42 10.97
N TYR A 244 11.45 -21.57 9.94
CA TYR A 244 12.65 -21.25 9.17
C TYR A 244 13.66 -20.46 10.01
N GLU A 245 13.17 -19.48 10.79
CA GLU A 245 14.02 -18.69 11.67
C GLU A 245 14.65 -19.55 12.76
N LEU A 246 13.85 -20.40 13.41
CA LEU A 246 14.32 -21.32 14.44
C LEU A 246 15.33 -22.34 13.89
N GLU A 247 15.12 -22.85 12.68
CA GLU A 247 16.09 -23.74 12.01
C GLU A 247 17.42 -23.00 11.77
N ARG A 248 17.36 -21.76 11.26
CA ARG A 248 18.54 -20.96 10.95
C ARG A 248 19.34 -20.54 12.18
N THR A 249 18.69 -20.37 13.33
CA THR A 249 19.37 -20.04 14.59
C THR A 249 19.72 -21.27 15.44
N GLY A 250 19.46 -22.49 14.96
CA GLY A 250 19.65 -23.72 15.74
C GLY A 250 18.79 -23.77 17.00
N GLY A 251 17.63 -23.11 16.99
CA GLY A 251 16.71 -22.97 18.11
C GLY A 251 17.09 -21.91 19.14
N GLN A 252 18.20 -21.19 18.93
CA GLN A 252 18.62 -20.11 19.84
C GLN A 252 17.88 -18.80 19.50
N PHE A 253 17.49 -18.06 20.52
CA PHE A 253 16.88 -16.74 20.36
C PHE A 253 17.25 -15.83 21.53
N VAL A 254 17.27 -14.52 21.24
CA VAL A 254 17.39 -13.49 22.27
C VAL A 254 15.98 -13.09 22.69
N GLU A 255 15.63 -13.38 23.94
CA GLU A 255 14.30 -13.10 24.46
C GLU A 255 14.20 -11.68 25.02
N GLN A 256 13.20 -10.93 24.55
CA GLN A 256 12.85 -9.62 25.07
C GLN A 256 11.35 -9.54 25.40
N VAL A 257 11.00 -9.84 26.66
CA VAL A 257 9.59 -9.91 27.13
C VAL A 257 9.22 -8.81 28.13
N ILE A 258 10.19 -8.13 28.73
CA ILE A 258 9.94 -7.06 29.70
C ILE A 258 9.57 -5.77 28.98
N ARG A 259 8.41 -5.20 29.31
CA ARG A 259 7.93 -3.93 28.75
C ARG A 259 8.42 -2.76 29.58
N PRO A 260 8.88 -1.65 28.98
CA PRO A 260 9.36 -0.48 29.73
C PRO A 260 8.34 0.11 30.71
N THR A 261 7.04 -0.03 30.44
CA THR A 261 5.96 0.48 31.31
C THR A 261 5.50 -0.52 32.37
N GLY A 262 6.16 -1.68 32.50
CA GLY A 262 5.74 -2.76 33.39
C GLY A 262 4.47 -3.49 32.95
N LEU A 263 3.92 -3.19 31.78
CA LEU A 263 2.75 -3.92 31.26
C LEU A 263 3.05 -5.41 31.10
N VAL A 264 2.09 -6.23 31.53
CA VAL A 264 2.20 -7.69 31.51
C VAL A 264 1.31 -8.30 30.44
N ASP A 265 1.65 -9.51 30.00
CA ASP A 265 0.82 -10.34 29.14
C ASP A 265 -0.53 -10.59 29.83
N PRO A 266 -1.65 -10.62 29.09
CA PRO A 266 -3.00 -10.65 29.68
C PRO A 266 -3.31 -11.98 30.39
N VAL A 267 -4.33 -11.96 31.24
CA VAL A 267 -4.91 -13.20 31.76
C VAL A 267 -5.74 -13.86 30.65
N ILE A 268 -5.60 -15.17 30.49
CA ILE A 268 -6.38 -15.98 29.54
C ILE A 268 -7.39 -16.82 30.31
N GLU A 269 -8.63 -16.84 29.80
CA GLU A 269 -9.72 -17.65 30.31
C GLU A 269 -10.31 -18.49 29.18
N VAL A 270 -10.50 -19.80 29.40
CA VAL A 270 -11.18 -20.67 28.43
C VAL A 270 -12.63 -20.85 28.86
N ARG A 271 -13.57 -20.64 27.93
CA ARG A 271 -15.02 -20.78 28.16
C ARG A 271 -15.65 -21.70 27.11
N PRO A 272 -16.70 -22.47 27.45
CA PRO A 272 -17.42 -23.31 26.47
C PRO A 272 -17.95 -22.50 25.30
N ALA A 273 -18.07 -23.11 24.11
CA ALA A 273 -18.72 -22.47 22.98
C ALA A 273 -20.24 -22.33 23.20
N ASP A 274 -20.82 -23.22 24.01
CA ASP A 274 -22.20 -23.12 24.49
C ASP A 274 -22.40 -21.85 25.34
N GLY A 275 -23.33 -20.99 24.91
CA GLY A 275 -23.62 -19.74 25.60
C GLY A 275 -22.57 -18.63 25.42
N GLN A 276 -21.64 -18.78 24.46
CA GLN A 276 -20.57 -17.80 24.21
C GLN A 276 -21.08 -16.39 23.89
N VAL A 277 -22.18 -16.25 23.15
CA VAL A 277 -22.71 -14.93 22.75
C VAL A 277 -23.30 -14.16 23.94
N PRO A 278 -24.16 -14.76 24.79
CA PRO A 278 -24.57 -14.13 26.05
C PRO A 278 -23.41 -13.72 26.97
N ASP A 279 -22.42 -14.59 27.19
CA ASP A 279 -21.24 -14.28 28.03
C ASP A 279 -20.41 -13.14 27.42
N LEU A 280 -20.17 -13.17 26.11
CA LEU A 280 -19.48 -12.11 25.36
C LEU A 280 -20.17 -10.75 25.55
N LEU A 281 -21.50 -10.73 25.44
CA LEU A 281 -22.31 -9.52 25.56
C LEU A 281 -22.25 -8.90 26.96
N GLU A 282 -22.26 -9.72 28.01
CA GLU A 282 -22.08 -9.25 29.39
C GLU A 282 -20.70 -8.61 29.57
N ARG A 283 -19.65 -9.28 29.10
CA ARG A 283 -18.26 -8.78 29.19
C ARG A 283 -18.07 -7.50 28.40
N ILE A 284 -18.62 -7.42 27.19
CA ILE A 284 -18.60 -6.18 26.39
C ILE A 284 -19.23 -5.04 27.19
N ARG A 285 -20.42 -5.24 27.76
CA ARG A 285 -21.11 -4.20 28.54
C ARG A 285 -20.28 -3.72 29.74
N GLN A 286 -19.60 -4.64 30.44
CA GLN A 286 -18.70 -4.28 31.54
C GLN A 286 -17.52 -3.41 31.05
N ARG A 287 -16.94 -3.74 29.89
CA ARG A 287 -15.82 -2.99 29.29
C ARG A 287 -16.24 -1.63 28.75
N THR A 288 -17.37 -1.57 28.07
CA THR A 288 -17.96 -0.29 27.61
C THR A 288 -18.28 0.62 28.78
N ALA A 289 -18.82 0.09 29.90
CA ALA A 289 -19.08 0.88 31.11
C ALA A 289 -17.81 1.45 31.75
N ALA A 290 -16.66 0.77 31.57
CA ALA A 290 -15.35 1.26 32.00
C ALA A 290 -14.68 2.22 30.99
N GLY A 291 -15.31 2.51 29.85
CA GLY A 291 -14.75 3.34 28.78
C GLY A 291 -13.65 2.65 27.98
N GLU A 292 -13.58 1.31 28.03
CA GLU A 292 -12.57 0.50 27.36
C GLU A 292 -13.10 -0.08 26.04
N ARG A 293 -12.23 -0.73 25.26
CA ARG A 293 -12.56 -1.29 23.94
C ARG A 293 -12.41 -2.80 23.91
N THR A 294 -13.22 -3.43 23.05
CA THR A 294 -13.21 -4.88 22.85
C THR A 294 -12.86 -5.23 21.40
N LEU A 295 -12.02 -6.25 21.23
CA LEU A 295 -11.80 -6.91 19.95
C LEU A 295 -12.43 -8.31 19.97
N VAL A 296 -13.12 -8.68 18.91
CA VAL A 296 -13.68 -10.02 18.75
C VAL A 296 -13.17 -10.63 17.45
N THR A 297 -12.53 -11.80 17.53
CA THR A 297 -12.07 -12.53 16.35
C THR A 297 -12.96 -13.71 16.03
N THR A 298 -13.41 -13.80 14.78
CA THR A 298 -14.23 -14.91 14.26
C THR A 298 -13.48 -15.66 13.15
N LEU A 299 -14.01 -16.81 12.69
CA LEU A 299 -13.39 -17.58 11.61
C LEU A 299 -13.83 -17.16 10.21
N THR A 300 -15.05 -16.61 10.08
CA THR A 300 -15.64 -16.33 8.77
C THR A 300 -16.22 -14.93 8.70
N LYS A 301 -16.21 -14.33 7.50
CA LYS A 301 -16.82 -13.01 7.25
C LYS A 301 -18.28 -12.98 7.66
N ARG A 302 -19.01 -14.05 7.29
CA ARG A 302 -20.42 -14.22 7.64
C ARG A 302 -20.63 -14.19 9.15
N LEU A 303 -19.83 -14.93 9.93
CA LEU A 303 -19.96 -14.91 11.39
C LEU A 303 -19.61 -13.54 11.98
N ALA A 304 -18.63 -12.83 11.42
CA ALA A 304 -18.32 -11.46 11.83
C ALA A 304 -19.50 -10.51 11.57
N GLU A 305 -20.12 -10.59 10.39
CA GLU A 305 -21.29 -9.80 10.01
C GLU A 305 -22.50 -10.13 10.87
N ASP A 306 -22.85 -11.41 11.00
CA ASP A 306 -23.98 -11.88 11.80
C ASP A 306 -23.83 -11.47 13.28
N LEU A 307 -22.63 -11.62 13.85
CA LEU A 307 -22.35 -11.20 15.23
C LEU A 307 -22.42 -9.69 15.39
N SER A 308 -21.93 -8.92 14.44
CA SER A 308 -21.99 -7.45 14.51
C SER A 308 -23.42 -6.93 14.41
N ASN A 309 -24.23 -7.52 13.53
CA ASN A 309 -25.66 -7.20 13.44
C ASN A 309 -26.37 -7.51 14.75
N TYR A 310 -26.09 -8.69 15.34
CA TYR A 310 -26.65 -9.06 16.63
C TYR A 310 -26.25 -8.09 17.76
N LEU A 311 -24.97 -7.70 17.83
CA LEU A 311 -24.49 -6.71 18.81
C LEU A 311 -25.17 -5.35 18.61
N ALA A 312 -25.34 -4.90 17.37
CA ALA A 312 -26.05 -3.66 17.05
C ALA A 312 -27.52 -3.71 17.47
N ASP A 313 -28.21 -4.84 17.25
CA ASP A 313 -29.59 -5.06 17.70
C ASP A 313 -29.73 -5.05 19.23
N GLN A 314 -28.64 -5.35 19.95
CA GLN A 314 -28.54 -5.26 21.41
C GLN A 314 -28.03 -3.90 21.91
N GLU A 315 -28.05 -2.88 21.04
CA GLU A 315 -27.64 -1.50 21.30
C GLU A 315 -26.15 -1.35 21.64
N ILE A 316 -25.31 -2.31 21.24
CA ILE A 316 -23.85 -2.21 21.37
C ILE A 316 -23.29 -1.54 20.11
N ASN A 317 -22.57 -0.45 20.31
CA ASN A 317 -21.92 0.28 19.23
C ASN A 317 -20.69 -0.50 18.73
N CYS A 318 -20.85 -1.17 17.60
CA CYS A 318 -19.83 -2.04 17.02
C CYS A 318 -19.61 -1.78 15.53
N ARG A 319 -18.43 -2.15 15.06
CA ARG A 319 -18.07 -2.21 13.64
C ARG A 319 -17.47 -3.57 13.34
N TYR A 320 -17.53 -3.98 12.08
CA TYR A 320 -16.85 -5.19 11.62
C TYR A 320 -15.75 -4.87 10.61
N LEU A 321 -14.75 -5.75 10.55
CA LEU A 321 -13.58 -5.60 9.70
C LEU A 321 -13.27 -6.91 8.97
N HIS A 322 -13.16 -6.84 7.64
CA HIS A 322 -12.82 -7.97 6.77
C HIS A 322 -11.81 -7.59 5.69
N SER A 323 -11.35 -8.60 4.95
CA SER A 323 -10.24 -8.49 4.01
C SER A 323 -10.49 -7.64 2.75
N GLU A 324 -11.72 -7.21 2.49
CA GLU A 324 -12.06 -6.40 1.29
C GLU A 324 -12.23 -4.92 1.63
N ILE A 325 -12.11 -4.54 2.91
CA ILE A 325 -12.06 -3.15 3.31
C ILE A 325 -10.74 -2.56 2.83
N ASP A 326 -10.84 -1.44 2.12
CA ASP A 326 -9.69 -0.68 1.63
C ASP A 326 -8.78 -0.26 2.81
N THR A 327 -7.46 -0.24 2.57
CA THR A 327 -6.47 0.07 3.61
C THR A 327 -6.77 1.41 4.30
N LEU A 328 -7.22 2.43 3.56
CA LEU A 328 -7.55 3.74 4.15
C LEU A 328 -8.80 3.67 5.06
N ASP A 329 -9.82 2.92 4.65
CA ASP A 329 -11.01 2.74 5.47
C ASP A 329 -10.71 1.88 6.71
N ARG A 330 -9.77 0.92 6.61
CA ARG A 330 -9.29 0.13 7.74
C ARG A 330 -8.63 1.00 8.82
N VAL A 331 -7.71 1.89 8.43
CA VAL A 331 -7.03 2.80 9.37
C VAL A 331 -8.05 3.72 10.05
N GLN A 332 -9.01 4.22 9.30
CA GLN A 332 -10.09 5.03 9.84
C GLN A 332 -10.92 4.29 10.89
N ILE A 333 -11.39 3.08 10.61
CA ILE A 333 -12.19 2.28 11.56
C ILE A 333 -11.41 2.08 12.86
N LEU A 334 -10.11 1.76 12.75
CA LEU A 334 -9.25 1.60 13.93
C LEU A 334 -9.06 2.91 14.69
N ARG A 335 -8.99 4.05 14.01
CA ARG A 335 -8.95 5.37 14.66
C ARG A 335 -10.26 5.68 15.39
N GLU A 336 -11.40 5.44 14.75
CA GLU A 336 -12.73 5.64 15.32
C GLU A 336 -12.93 4.79 16.59
N LEU A 337 -12.39 3.57 16.63
CA LEU A 337 -12.35 2.73 17.84
C LEU A 337 -11.57 3.42 18.98
N ARG A 338 -10.38 3.96 18.68
CA ARG A 338 -9.53 4.66 19.67
C ARG A 338 -10.18 5.96 20.17
N GLU A 339 -10.82 6.70 19.28
CA GLU A 339 -11.57 7.92 19.60
C GLU A 339 -12.83 7.62 20.42
N GLY A 340 -13.27 6.36 20.48
CA GLY A 340 -14.49 5.97 21.18
C GLY A 340 -15.77 6.28 20.42
N GLN A 341 -15.69 6.39 19.08
CA GLN A 341 -16.88 6.48 18.26
C GLN A 341 -17.69 5.19 18.25
N PHE A 342 -17.04 4.06 18.58
CA PHE A 342 -17.65 2.76 18.87
C PHE A 342 -16.76 1.96 19.82
N ASP A 343 -17.31 0.92 20.44
CA ASP A 343 -16.67 0.22 21.56
C ASP A 343 -16.13 -1.17 21.18
N VAL A 344 -16.71 -1.80 20.14
CA VAL A 344 -16.40 -3.18 19.76
C VAL A 344 -16.02 -3.29 18.29
N LEU A 345 -14.90 -3.96 18.01
CA LEU A 345 -14.49 -4.32 16.65
C LEU A 345 -14.52 -5.83 16.46
N VAL A 346 -15.36 -6.30 15.54
CA VAL A 346 -15.46 -7.72 15.18
C VAL A 346 -14.71 -7.97 13.87
N GLY A 347 -13.90 -9.01 13.77
CA GLY A 347 -13.26 -9.31 12.48
C GLY A 347 -12.69 -10.71 12.39
N VAL A 348 -12.30 -11.10 11.17
CA VAL A 348 -11.72 -12.44 10.95
C VAL A 348 -10.23 -12.44 11.28
N ASN A 349 -9.51 -11.53 10.65
CA ASN A 349 -8.07 -11.37 10.84
C ASN A 349 -7.75 -9.92 11.21
N LEU A 350 -7.81 -9.65 12.51
CA LEU A 350 -7.40 -8.37 13.09
C LEU A 350 -5.87 -8.27 13.23
N LEU A 351 -5.11 -9.29 12.80
CA LEU A 351 -3.65 -9.40 12.96
C LEU A 351 -2.85 -8.60 11.92
N ARG A 352 -3.48 -8.14 10.83
CA ARG A 352 -2.76 -7.37 9.80
C ARG A 352 -2.55 -5.93 10.27
N GLU A 353 -1.27 -5.63 10.54
CA GLU A 353 -0.63 -4.32 10.71
C GLU A 353 -0.86 -3.57 12.05
N GLY A 354 0.25 -3.28 12.73
CA GLY A 354 0.72 -1.91 13.04
C GLY A 354 -0.08 -0.98 13.95
N LEU A 355 -1.32 -1.29 14.35
CA LEU A 355 -2.10 -0.41 15.22
C LEU A 355 -2.08 -0.89 16.67
N ASP A 356 -1.37 -0.08 17.44
CA ASP A 356 -1.21 -0.06 18.88
C ASP A 356 -2.48 0.52 19.51
N LEU A 357 -3.30 -0.34 20.12
CA LEU A 357 -4.62 -0.01 20.68
C LEU A 357 -4.59 -0.13 22.23
N PRO A 358 -3.97 0.82 22.94
CA PRO A 358 -3.92 0.79 24.42
C PRO A 358 -5.31 0.89 25.06
N GLU A 359 -6.32 1.37 24.33
CA GLU A 359 -7.70 1.45 24.78
C GLU A 359 -8.40 0.07 24.83
N VAL A 360 -7.83 -0.95 24.19
CA VAL A 360 -8.37 -2.33 24.19
C VAL A 360 -7.94 -3.05 25.46
N SER A 361 -8.91 -3.48 26.27
CA SER A 361 -8.69 -4.27 27.49
C SER A 361 -9.32 -5.67 27.41
N PHE A 362 -10.11 -5.96 26.37
CA PHE A 362 -10.74 -7.27 26.21
C PHE A 362 -10.61 -7.79 24.78
N VAL A 363 -10.14 -9.03 24.65
CA VAL A 363 -10.09 -9.76 23.39
C VAL A 363 -10.86 -11.07 23.53
N ALA A 364 -11.85 -11.27 22.66
CA ALA A 364 -12.62 -12.51 22.57
C ALA A 364 -12.23 -13.25 21.29
N ILE A 365 -11.86 -14.52 21.43
CA ILE A 365 -11.52 -15.40 20.30
C ILE A 365 -12.61 -16.46 20.20
N MET A 366 -13.49 -16.30 19.22
CA MET A 366 -14.60 -17.23 18.95
C MET A 366 -14.08 -18.49 18.28
N ASP A 367 -14.67 -19.65 18.54
CA ASP A 367 -14.27 -20.92 17.90
C ASP A 367 -12.75 -21.16 18.01
N ALA A 368 -12.20 -21.00 19.22
CA ALA A 368 -10.75 -21.07 19.47
C ALA A 368 -10.17 -22.47 19.26
N ASP A 369 -11.01 -23.50 19.35
CA ASP A 369 -10.65 -24.92 19.19
C ASP A 369 -10.63 -25.41 17.72
N LYS A 370 -11.03 -24.58 16.76
CA LYS A 370 -11.05 -24.99 15.35
C LYS A 370 -9.66 -24.93 14.77
N THR A 371 -9.23 -26.00 14.11
CA THR A 371 -7.92 -26.04 13.44
C THR A 371 -7.90 -25.17 12.18
N GLY A 372 -6.81 -24.44 11.97
CA GLY A 372 -6.59 -23.67 10.75
C GLY A 372 -5.61 -22.53 10.98
N PHE A 373 -5.32 -21.77 9.92
CA PHE A 373 -4.36 -20.67 9.96
C PHE A 373 -4.64 -19.69 11.11
N LEU A 374 -5.89 -19.24 11.27
CA LEU A 374 -6.32 -18.24 12.26
C LEU A 374 -6.29 -18.72 13.72
N ARG A 375 -6.06 -20.02 13.95
CA ARG A 375 -6.06 -20.68 15.26
C ARG A 375 -4.80 -21.54 15.47
N SER A 376 -3.76 -21.27 14.67
CA SER A 376 -2.41 -21.75 14.95
C SER A 376 -1.87 -21.11 16.24
N GLY A 377 -0.92 -21.76 16.92
CA GLY A 377 -0.32 -21.21 18.15
C GLY A 377 0.24 -19.81 17.93
N THR A 378 0.93 -19.59 16.81
CA THR A 378 1.42 -18.26 16.40
C THR A 378 0.31 -17.23 16.23
N SER A 379 -0.80 -17.58 15.57
CA SER A 379 -1.94 -16.68 15.39
C SER A 379 -2.68 -16.37 16.69
N LEU A 380 -2.78 -17.34 17.60
CA LEU A 380 -3.39 -17.14 18.91
C LEU A 380 -2.54 -16.20 19.77
N ILE A 381 -1.23 -16.43 19.86
CA ILE A 381 -0.30 -15.54 20.58
C ILE A 381 -0.38 -14.10 20.06
N GLN A 382 -0.43 -13.93 18.73
CA GLN A 382 -0.57 -12.62 18.11
C GLN A 382 -1.92 -11.93 18.43
N GLN A 383 -3.02 -12.70 18.51
CA GLN A 383 -4.33 -12.16 18.90
C GLN A 383 -4.36 -11.77 20.38
N ILE A 384 -3.81 -12.63 21.25
CA ILE A 384 -3.65 -12.38 22.69
C ILE A 384 -2.82 -11.11 22.92
N GLY A 385 -1.71 -10.95 22.19
CA GLY A 385 -0.82 -9.79 22.28
C GLY A 385 -1.49 -8.45 21.99
N ARG A 386 -2.66 -8.41 21.34
CA ARG A 386 -3.42 -7.18 21.12
C ARG A 386 -4.01 -6.60 22.40
N ALA A 387 -4.30 -7.45 23.40
CA ALA A 387 -4.76 -7.00 24.71
C ALA A 387 -3.61 -6.46 25.58
N ALA A 388 -2.36 -6.90 25.36
CA ALA A 388 -1.21 -6.70 26.25
C ALA A 388 -0.71 -5.24 26.39
N ARG A 389 -1.48 -4.27 25.91
CA ARG A 389 -1.18 -2.83 25.97
C ARG A 389 -1.98 -2.08 27.03
N ASN A 390 -2.85 -2.78 27.75
CA ASN A 390 -3.73 -2.23 28.78
C ASN A 390 -3.51 -2.95 30.12
N VAL A 391 -3.56 -2.24 31.25
CA VAL A 391 -3.41 -2.87 32.58
C VAL A 391 -4.55 -3.83 32.95
N HIS A 392 -5.75 -3.63 32.37
CA HIS A 392 -6.95 -4.42 32.58
C HIS A 392 -7.14 -5.51 31.51
N ALA A 393 -6.07 -5.82 30.76
CA ALA A 393 -6.09 -6.75 29.66
C ALA A 393 -6.54 -8.16 30.05
N HIS A 394 -7.60 -8.62 29.41
CA HIS A 394 -8.21 -9.94 29.59
C HIS A 394 -8.50 -10.58 28.24
N VAL A 395 -8.26 -11.89 28.11
CA VAL A 395 -8.56 -12.64 26.90
C VAL A 395 -9.46 -13.82 27.22
N VAL A 396 -10.51 -14.02 26.42
CA VAL A 396 -11.37 -15.21 26.49
C VAL A 396 -11.25 -16.01 25.20
N LEU A 397 -10.94 -17.30 25.35
CA LEU A 397 -10.98 -18.30 24.29
C LEU A 397 -12.28 -19.10 24.40
N TYR A 398 -13.21 -18.90 23.47
CA TYR A 398 -14.45 -19.70 23.41
C TYR A 398 -14.18 -21.01 22.64
N ALA A 399 -14.21 -22.12 23.35
CA ALA A 399 -13.82 -23.44 22.86
C ALA A 399 -14.47 -24.56 23.70
N ASP A 400 -14.79 -25.69 23.06
CA ASP A 400 -15.29 -26.86 23.78
C ASP A 400 -14.16 -27.75 24.29
N GLU A 401 -13.00 -27.72 23.62
CA GLU A 401 -11.80 -28.47 24.00
C GLU A 401 -10.54 -27.60 23.89
N VAL A 402 -9.53 -27.87 24.71
CA VAL A 402 -8.22 -27.21 24.62
C VAL A 402 -7.35 -27.95 23.60
N THR A 403 -7.11 -27.34 22.44
CA THR A 403 -6.25 -27.91 21.40
C THR A 403 -4.76 -27.73 21.72
N PRO A 404 -3.84 -28.49 21.07
CA PRO A 404 -2.40 -28.28 21.25
C PRO A 404 -1.94 -26.85 20.95
N ALA A 405 -2.52 -26.20 19.93
CA ALA A 405 -2.21 -24.82 19.57
C ALA A 405 -2.69 -23.83 20.64
N MET A 406 -3.84 -24.10 21.27
CA MET A 406 -4.32 -23.30 22.41
C MET A 406 -3.40 -23.48 23.62
N GLN A 407 -3.03 -24.72 23.93
CA GLN A 407 -2.14 -25.02 25.04
C GLN A 407 -0.80 -24.30 24.89
N GLU A 408 -0.18 -24.39 23.71
CA GLU A 408 1.06 -23.67 23.38
C GLU A 408 0.93 -22.15 23.61
N ALA A 409 -0.16 -21.55 23.14
CA ALA A 409 -0.40 -20.12 23.30
C ALA A 409 -0.66 -19.71 24.76
N ILE A 410 -1.38 -20.54 25.53
CA ILE A 410 -1.67 -20.33 26.95
C ILE A 410 -0.37 -20.41 27.75
N ASP A 411 0.38 -21.50 27.59
CA ASP A 411 1.62 -21.76 28.32
C ASP A 411 2.66 -20.65 28.08
N GLU A 412 2.82 -20.22 26.82
CA GLU A 412 3.78 -19.18 26.47
C GLU A 412 3.36 -17.81 27.03
N THR A 413 2.06 -17.50 27.04
CA THR A 413 1.54 -16.25 27.62
C THR A 413 1.73 -16.22 29.13
N GLU A 414 1.43 -17.33 29.81
CA GLU A 414 1.57 -17.46 31.26
C GLU A 414 3.04 -17.39 31.70
N ARG A 415 3.93 -18.10 30.99
CA ARG A 415 5.38 -18.02 31.21
C ARG A 415 5.92 -16.60 31.09
N ARG A 416 5.49 -15.84 30.06
CA ARG A 416 5.87 -14.43 29.88
C ARG A 416 5.34 -13.57 31.02
N ARG A 417 4.06 -13.76 31.37
CA ARG A 417 3.39 -13.01 32.44
C ARG A 417 4.08 -13.20 33.79
N GLU A 418 4.41 -14.43 34.16
CA GLU A 418 5.12 -14.75 35.41
C GLU A 418 6.47 -14.02 35.49
N LYS A 419 7.26 -14.09 34.41
CA LYS A 419 8.57 -13.42 34.33
C LYS A 419 8.45 -11.89 34.43
N GLN A 420 7.43 -11.30 33.80
CA GLN A 420 7.17 -9.87 33.86
C GLN A 420 6.72 -9.43 35.26
N LEU A 421 5.85 -10.21 35.92
CA LEU A 421 5.40 -9.92 37.29
C LEU A 421 6.57 -10.00 38.29
N ALA A 422 7.41 -11.03 38.19
CA ALA A 422 8.60 -11.16 39.03
C ALA A 422 9.57 -9.99 38.85
N TYR A 423 9.83 -9.58 37.60
CA TYR A 423 10.67 -8.42 37.31
C TYR A 423 10.08 -7.12 37.88
N ASN A 424 8.77 -6.92 37.72
CA ASN A 424 8.09 -5.73 38.24
C ASN A 424 8.17 -5.66 39.78
N ASP A 425 7.98 -6.78 40.47
CA ASP A 425 8.07 -6.86 41.93
C ASP A 425 9.51 -6.56 42.41
N GLU A 426 10.51 -7.18 41.78
CA GLU A 426 11.93 -6.97 42.11
C GLU A 426 12.36 -5.50 41.92
N HIS A 427 11.82 -4.81 40.91
CA HIS A 427 12.22 -3.45 40.54
C HIS A 427 11.24 -2.37 41.03
N GLY A 428 10.17 -2.73 41.75
CA GLY A 428 9.15 -1.78 42.22
C GLY A 428 8.40 -1.05 41.10
N ILE A 429 8.16 -1.72 39.97
CA ILE A 429 7.49 -1.14 38.80
C ILE A 429 5.98 -1.40 38.86
N THR A 430 5.19 -0.34 38.91
CA THR A 430 3.72 -0.44 38.76
C THR A 430 3.34 -0.38 37.28
N PRO A 431 2.62 -1.39 36.74
CA PRO A 431 2.20 -1.40 35.34
C PRO A 431 1.37 -0.16 34.96
N GLN A 432 1.68 0.46 33.82
CA GLN A 432 0.93 1.61 33.29
C GLN A 432 0.57 1.43 31.82
N THR A 433 -0.71 1.66 31.48
CA THR A 433 -1.19 1.73 30.10
C THR A 433 -0.52 2.90 29.37
N ILE A 434 0.04 2.64 28.20
CA ILE A 434 0.67 3.67 27.37
C ILE A 434 -0.42 4.62 26.84
N ARG A 435 -0.30 5.91 27.13
CA ARG A 435 -1.15 6.94 26.52
C ARG A 435 -0.50 7.47 25.25
N LYS A 436 -0.95 6.99 24.09
CA LYS A 436 -0.43 7.41 22.78
C LYS A 436 -1.37 8.43 22.15
N ALA A 437 -0.84 9.59 21.75
CA ALA A 437 -1.62 10.59 21.03
C ALA A 437 -2.26 9.94 19.77
N ILE A 438 -3.55 10.19 19.57
CA ILE A 438 -4.23 9.85 18.32
C ILE A 438 -3.71 10.85 17.28
N ARG A 439 -2.75 10.43 16.46
CA ARG A 439 -2.18 11.29 15.40
C ARG A 439 -3.30 11.62 14.40
N GLN A 440 -3.57 12.91 14.21
CA GLN A 440 -4.60 13.41 13.28
C GLN A 440 -4.11 13.56 11.82
N GLY A 441 -2.90 13.10 11.49
CA GLY A 441 -2.20 13.48 10.25
C GLY A 441 -2.78 12.93 8.95
N LEU A 442 -2.55 13.68 7.85
CA LEU A 442 -2.67 13.48 6.38
C LEU A 442 -3.91 12.72 5.82
N GLU A 443 -4.37 11.67 6.48
CA GLU A 443 -5.52 10.86 6.09
C GLU A 443 -6.85 11.60 6.22
N LEU A 444 -6.97 12.49 7.22
CA LEU A 444 -8.14 13.37 7.37
C LEU A 444 -8.25 14.34 6.19
N GLU A 445 -7.12 14.78 5.64
CA GLU A 445 -7.00 15.71 4.51
C GLU A 445 -7.38 14.99 3.19
N LEU A 446 -6.88 13.77 3.00
CA LEU A 446 -7.25 12.89 1.88
C LEU A 446 -8.74 12.53 1.89
N ARG A 447 -9.33 12.29 3.07
CA ARG A 447 -10.76 12.02 3.21
C ARG A 447 -11.60 13.30 3.12
N ALA A 448 -11.15 14.45 3.65
CA ALA A 448 -11.80 15.74 3.42
C ALA A 448 -11.89 16.03 1.92
N ARG A 449 -10.85 15.72 1.15
CA ARG A 449 -10.84 15.79 -0.32
C ARG A 449 -11.85 14.82 -0.96
N LYS A 450 -11.91 13.56 -0.50
CA LYS A 450 -12.84 12.52 -1.02
C LYS A 450 -14.31 12.75 -0.62
N THR A 451 -14.55 13.30 0.57
CA THR A 451 -15.87 13.65 1.11
C THR A 451 -16.36 14.97 0.54
N ALA A 452 -15.49 15.98 0.35
CA ALA A 452 -15.82 17.19 -0.40
C ALA A 452 -16.24 16.86 -1.83
N LEU A 453 -15.52 15.94 -2.50
CA LEU A 453 -15.91 15.41 -3.81
C LEU A 453 -17.30 14.74 -3.83
N ARG A 454 -17.75 14.14 -2.71
CA ARG A 454 -19.07 13.50 -2.59
C ARG A 454 -20.17 14.47 -2.16
N ALA A 455 -19.91 15.38 -1.23
CA ALA A 455 -20.86 16.35 -0.70
C ALA A 455 -21.21 17.45 -1.73
N LEU A 456 -20.31 17.74 -2.68
CA LEU A 456 -20.58 18.63 -3.81
C LEU A 456 -21.64 18.10 -4.79
N SER A 457 -22.14 16.88 -4.61
CA SER A 457 -23.15 16.27 -5.49
C SER A 457 -24.61 16.42 -5.01
N ASP A 458 -24.87 16.91 -3.77
CA ASP A 458 -26.21 16.80 -3.15
C ASP A 458 -26.93 18.12 -2.81
N ASP A 459 -26.37 19.31 -3.08
CA ASP A 459 -27.06 20.59 -2.79
C ASP A 459 -27.60 21.27 -4.06
N GLU A 460 -28.89 21.05 -4.34
CA GLU A 460 -29.65 21.73 -5.40
C GLU A 460 -29.98 23.18 -5.02
N LYS A 461 -29.33 24.14 -5.68
CA LYS A 461 -29.85 25.51 -5.87
C LYS A 461 -29.64 25.95 -7.32
N GLU A 462 -30.72 26.38 -7.97
CA GLU A 462 -30.68 26.94 -9.32
C GLU A 462 -30.06 28.35 -9.31
N TRP A 463 -28.96 28.54 -10.03
CA TRP A 463 -28.32 29.84 -10.26
C TRP A 463 -28.22 30.13 -11.76
N ASP A 464 -28.35 31.39 -12.18
CA ASP A 464 -27.96 31.82 -13.52
C ASP A 464 -26.43 31.69 -13.67
N ARG A 465 -25.94 31.19 -14.81
CA ARG A 465 -24.53 30.84 -15.04
C ARG A 465 -23.60 32.02 -14.79
N THR A 466 -24.06 33.23 -15.13
CA THR A 466 -23.30 34.46 -14.96
C THR A 466 -23.17 34.85 -13.49
N GLU A 467 -24.25 34.71 -12.72
CA GLU A 467 -24.25 34.97 -11.27
C GLU A 467 -23.44 33.93 -10.50
N LEU A 468 -23.55 32.65 -10.89
CA LEU A 468 -22.78 31.57 -10.31
C LEU A 468 -21.27 31.77 -10.51
N LEU A 469 -20.86 32.17 -11.72
CA LEU A 469 -19.45 32.45 -12.00
C LEU A 469 -18.92 33.63 -11.18
N ALA A 470 -19.70 34.71 -11.04
CA ALA A 470 -19.31 35.87 -10.26
C ALA A 470 -19.17 35.54 -8.76
N GLU A 471 -20.09 34.74 -8.21
CA GLU A 471 -20.04 34.31 -6.82
C GLU A 471 -18.88 33.34 -6.56
N LEU A 472 -18.60 32.41 -7.47
CA LEU A 472 -17.46 31.50 -7.37
C LEU A 472 -16.13 32.26 -7.46
N GLU A 473 -16.01 33.25 -8.35
CA GLU A 473 -14.80 34.09 -8.48
C GLU A 473 -14.57 34.92 -7.21
N LYS A 474 -15.64 35.49 -6.63
CA LYS A 474 -15.57 36.23 -5.36
C LYS A 474 -15.09 35.34 -4.21
N ARG A 475 -15.70 34.16 -4.04
CA ARG A 475 -15.32 33.19 -3.00
C ARG A 475 -13.90 32.65 -3.18
N MET A 476 -13.45 32.51 -4.44
CA MET A 476 -12.08 32.11 -4.75
C MET A 476 -11.08 33.17 -4.29
N MET A 477 -11.36 34.45 -4.57
CA MET A 477 -10.52 35.58 -4.15
C MET A 477 -10.49 35.75 -2.62
N GLU A 478 -11.64 35.60 -1.95
CA GLU A 478 -11.70 35.62 -0.48
C GLU A 478 -10.90 34.46 0.14
N ALA A 479 -10.99 33.25 -0.43
CA ALA A 479 -10.20 32.10 0.01
C ALA A 479 -8.70 32.33 -0.21
N ALA A 480 -8.30 32.94 -1.33
CA ALA A 480 -6.91 33.29 -1.60
C ALA A 480 -6.37 34.36 -0.62
N GLN A 481 -7.18 35.37 -0.29
CA GLN A 481 -6.81 36.40 0.70
C GLN A 481 -6.67 35.83 2.13
N GLN A 482 -7.45 34.80 2.46
CA GLN A 482 -7.36 34.09 3.75
C GLN A 482 -6.30 32.98 3.75
N LEU A 483 -5.45 32.90 2.72
CA LEU A 483 -4.41 31.88 2.56
C LEU A 483 -4.95 30.43 2.51
N GLN A 484 -6.24 30.26 2.18
CA GLN A 484 -6.90 28.97 1.98
C GLN A 484 -6.74 28.51 0.52
N PHE A 485 -5.49 28.29 0.11
CA PHE A 485 -5.14 28.07 -1.30
C PHE A 485 -5.79 26.83 -1.93
N GLU A 486 -6.04 25.78 -1.13
CA GLU A 486 -6.74 24.58 -1.62
C GLU A 486 -8.20 24.85 -1.95
N LYS A 487 -8.85 25.69 -1.15
CA LYS A 487 -10.23 26.13 -1.38
C LYS A 487 -10.31 27.04 -2.60
N ALA A 488 -9.34 27.94 -2.78
CA ALA A 488 -9.23 28.76 -3.98
C ALA A 488 -8.99 27.90 -5.24
N ALA A 489 -8.14 26.87 -5.16
CA ALA A 489 -7.89 25.95 -6.28
C ALA A 489 -9.14 25.14 -6.66
N ALA A 490 -9.87 24.62 -5.67
CA ALA A 490 -11.13 23.92 -5.92
C ALA A 490 -12.19 24.82 -6.58
N LEU A 491 -12.31 26.08 -6.12
CA LEU A 491 -13.22 27.07 -6.71
C LEU A 491 -12.81 27.46 -8.14
N ARG A 492 -11.50 27.56 -8.41
CA ARG A 492 -10.96 27.82 -9.76
C ARG A 492 -11.29 26.70 -10.73
N ASP A 493 -11.14 25.45 -10.31
CA ASP A 493 -11.40 24.29 -11.16
C ASP A 493 -12.91 24.14 -11.43
N GLN A 494 -13.77 24.52 -10.47
CA GLN A 494 -15.22 24.66 -10.66
C GLN A 494 -15.58 25.77 -11.65
N ILE A 495 -14.95 26.95 -11.54
CA ILE A 495 -15.14 28.06 -12.51
C ILE A 495 -14.79 27.58 -13.92
N LYS A 496 -13.71 26.80 -14.08
CA LYS A 496 -13.29 26.24 -15.37
C LYS A 496 -14.33 25.26 -15.93
N GLN A 497 -14.84 24.35 -15.11
CA GLN A 497 -15.91 23.42 -15.53
C GLN A 497 -17.20 24.14 -15.95
N VAL A 498 -17.58 25.19 -15.21
CA VAL A 498 -18.76 26.01 -15.55
C VAL A 498 -18.53 26.84 -16.81
N LYS A 499 -17.29 27.26 -17.12
CA LYS A 499 -16.92 27.95 -18.38
C LYS A 499 -16.84 27.00 -19.58
N ASP A 500 -16.38 25.76 -19.39
CA ASP A 500 -16.17 24.78 -20.46
C ASP A 500 -17.47 24.06 -20.89
N THR A 501 -18.57 24.21 -20.14
CA THR A 501 -19.88 23.68 -20.54
C THR A 501 -20.46 24.48 -21.74
N PRO A 502 -20.74 23.84 -22.90
CA PRO A 502 -21.30 24.53 -24.06
C PRO A 502 -22.71 25.04 -23.77
N ALA A 503 -22.99 26.28 -24.19
CA ALA A 503 -24.24 26.97 -23.91
C ALA A 503 -25.42 26.31 -24.64
N LEU A 504 -26.12 25.41 -23.95
CA LEU A 504 -27.54 25.14 -24.15
C LEU A 504 -28.20 25.37 -22.80
N GLY A 505 -29.21 26.23 -22.79
CA GLY A 505 -29.87 26.69 -21.57
C GLY A 505 -30.37 25.54 -20.71
N LYS A 506 -30.22 25.72 -19.39
CA LYS A 506 -30.67 24.84 -18.29
C LYS A 506 -30.21 23.37 -18.42
N VAL A 507 -29.13 23.02 -17.72
CA VAL A 507 -28.63 21.64 -17.62
C VAL A 507 -28.66 21.19 -16.16
N SER A 508 -29.42 20.13 -15.89
CA SER A 508 -29.25 19.26 -14.72
C SER A 508 -28.40 18.06 -15.13
N LEU A 509 -27.50 17.58 -14.26
CA LEU A 509 -26.65 16.43 -14.53
C LEU A 509 -27.39 15.14 -14.10
N SER A 510 -27.54 14.18 -15.02
CA SER A 510 -28.08 12.85 -14.72
C SER A 510 -27.17 11.71 -15.24
N LYS A 511 -27.33 10.55 -14.58
CA LYS A 511 -26.49 9.33 -14.55
C LYS A 511 -26.39 8.52 -15.86
N ALA A 512 -25.24 7.90 -16.08
CA ALA A 512 -25.01 6.61 -16.79
C ALA A 512 -23.62 6.11 -16.34
N ASP A 513 -23.33 4.87 -15.91
CA ASP A 513 -23.94 3.56 -16.07
C ASP A 513 -23.66 2.69 -14.82
N ALA A 514 -24.66 1.95 -14.34
CA ALA A 514 -24.47 0.82 -13.43
C ALA A 514 -25.60 -0.20 -13.66
N ASP A 515 -25.40 -1.10 -14.63
CA ASP A 515 -26.28 -2.23 -14.87
C ASP A 515 -25.54 -3.54 -14.55
N LYS A 516 -25.77 -4.10 -13.35
CA LYS A 516 -25.69 -5.54 -13.05
C LYS A 516 -26.70 -5.90 -11.95
N PRO A 517 -27.33 -7.10 -12.03
CA PRO A 517 -28.57 -7.39 -11.33
C PRO A 517 -28.37 -7.86 -9.88
N LYS A 518 -29.28 -7.43 -8.99
CA LYS A 518 -29.36 -7.89 -7.58
C LYS A 518 -30.00 -9.28 -7.50
N PRO A 519 -29.53 -10.20 -6.62
CA PRO A 519 -30.27 -11.39 -6.24
C PRO A 519 -31.41 -11.01 -5.28
N GLY A 520 -32.62 -11.48 -5.58
CA GLY A 520 -33.81 -11.26 -4.76
C GLY A 520 -33.98 -12.30 -3.66
N ALA A 521 -34.56 -11.87 -2.54
CA ALA A 521 -35.19 -12.71 -1.52
C ALA A 521 -36.74 -12.63 -1.65
N PRO A 522 -37.49 -13.62 -1.13
CA PRO A 522 -38.68 -14.16 -1.80
C PRO A 522 -40.03 -13.60 -1.31
N GLY A 523 -41.03 -13.67 -2.20
CA GLY A 523 -42.43 -13.85 -1.80
C GLY A 523 -43.37 -12.70 -2.10
N THR A 524 -43.97 -12.69 -3.30
CA THR A 524 -45.43 -12.47 -3.45
C THR A 524 -45.88 -12.84 -4.87
N LYS A 525 -46.76 -13.84 -4.97
CA LYS A 525 -47.40 -14.25 -6.23
C LYS A 525 -48.40 -13.17 -6.67
N VAL A 526 -48.28 -12.65 -7.89
CA VAL A 526 -49.40 -11.97 -8.57
C VAL A 526 -49.53 -12.46 -10.01
N LYS A 527 -50.67 -13.10 -10.28
CA LYS A 527 -51.17 -13.57 -11.58
C LYS A 527 -51.34 -12.41 -12.57
N LYS A 528 -51.01 -12.60 -13.85
CA LYS A 528 -51.59 -11.80 -14.95
C LYS A 528 -52.14 -12.65 -16.10
N ARG A 529 -53.40 -12.34 -16.42
CA ARG A 529 -54.29 -12.91 -17.43
C ARG A 529 -53.80 -12.57 -18.84
N ARG A 530 -53.84 -13.56 -19.75
CA ARG A 530 -53.67 -13.40 -21.20
C ARG A 530 -54.93 -12.75 -21.83
N LYS A 531 -54.71 -11.72 -22.66
CA LYS A 531 -55.74 -11.09 -23.52
C LYS A 531 -55.90 -11.90 -24.82
N LYS A 532 -57.18 -12.14 -25.18
CA LYS A 532 -57.68 -12.74 -26.44
C LYS A 532 -58.11 -11.62 -27.40
N LYS A 533 -57.83 -11.77 -28.71
CA LYS A 533 -58.64 -11.36 -29.89
C LYS A 533 -58.17 -12.26 -31.05
N ARG A 534 -58.91 -13.30 -31.50
CA ARG A 534 -60.01 -13.35 -32.51
C ARG A 534 -59.68 -12.56 -33.80
N ALA A 535 -59.91 -13.02 -35.02
CA ALA A 535 -60.24 -14.31 -35.64
C ALA A 535 -60.23 -14.06 -37.17
N ALA A 536 -59.86 -15.02 -38.00
CA ALA A 536 -60.25 -15.07 -39.41
C ALA A 536 -60.38 -16.54 -39.84
N THR A 537 -61.42 -16.77 -40.65
CA THR A 537 -62.19 -17.98 -40.94
C THR A 537 -61.54 -18.95 -41.95
N PRO A 538 -62.14 -20.15 -42.16
CA PRO A 538 -61.50 -21.31 -42.78
C PRO A 538 -61.90 -21.57 -44.26
N ASP A 539 -61.26 -22.62 -44.79
CA ASP A 539 -61.74 -23.62 -45.77
C ASP A 539 -61.44 -23.39 -47.27
N ARG A 540 -60.52 -24.20 -47.84
CA ARG A 540 -60.80 -25.31 -48.79
C ARG A 540 -59.58 -25.70 -49.65
N THR A 541 -59.54 -27.00 -49.96
CA THR A 541 -58.72 -27.79 -50.92
C THR A 541 -57.25 -27.99 -50.63
#